data_AF-A0AAE3Y5G0-F1
#
_entry.id   AF-A0AAE3Y5G0-F1
#
_cell.length_a   1.000
_cell.length_b   1.000
_cell.length_c   1.000
_cell.angle_alpha   90.00
_cell.angle_beta   90.00
_cell.angle_gamma   90.00
#
_symmetry.space_group_name_H-M   'P 1'
#
loop_
_entity.id
_entity.type
_entity.pdbx_description
1 polymer ?
#
loop_
_entity_poly.entity_id
_entity_poly.type
_entity_poly.pdbx_seq_one_letter_code
_entity_poly.pdbx_strand_id
1 'polypeptide(L)' 'MYVRFTVDGIPKEASTRRQWDINRWDQKEGKAIGTKEDVKTLNAFLESLTTKVNSYKTELFNKGIPVSSVDLINFIMVVQ' A
#
# COMPACT_ATOMS: atom_id res chain seq x y z
N MET A 1 8.83 0.86 6.26
CA MET A 1 7.39 0.52 6.16
C MET A 1 7.21 -0.47 5.03
N TYR A 2 6.30 -1.42 5.19
CA TYR A 2 6.06 -2.47 4.21
C TYR A 2 4.58 -2.50 3.84
N VAL A 3 4.29 -2.78 2.58
CA VAL A 3 2.94 -3.17 2.14
C VAL A 3 2.89 -4.69 2.08
N ARG A 4 1.76 -5.26 2.50
CA ARG A 4 1.50 -6.70 2.45
C ARG A 4 0.15 -6.94 1.79
N PHE A 5 0.14 -7.84 0.81
CA PHE A 5 -1.10 -8.36 0.23
C PHE A 5 -1.23 -9.84 0.58
N THR A 6 -2.45 -10.26 0.88
CA THR A 6 -2.81 -11.67 1.08
C THR A 6 -4.01 -11.96 0.19
N VAL A 7 -3.84 -12.87 -0.76
CA VAL A 7 -4.90 -13.33 -1.67
C VAL A 7 -4.90 -14.85 -1.60
N ASP A 8 -6.06 -15.45 -1.37
CA ASP A 8 -6.24 -16.90 -1.22
C ASP A 8 -5.26 -17.54 -0.23
N GLY A 9 -4.99 -16.83 0.89
CA GLY A 9 -4.06 -17.28 1.92
C GLY A 9 -2.58 -17.12 1.58
N ILE A 10 -2.22 -16.63 0.39
CA ILE A 10 -0.82 -16.47 -0.04
C ILE A 10 -0.36 -15.02 0.22
N PRO A 11 0.52 -14.78 1.21
CA PRO A 11 1.06 -13.45 1.47
C PRO A 11 2.22 -13.09 0.54
N LYS A 12 2.29 -11.82 0.14
CA LYS A 12 3.46 -11.19 -0.46
C LYS A 12 3.65 -9.78 0.10
N GLU A 13 4.89 -9.34 0.21
CA GLU A 13 5.24 -8.03 0.78
C GLU A 13 6.31 -7.31 -0.04
N ALA A 14 6.29 -5.99 0.03
CA ALA A 14 7.32 -5.13 -0.53
C ALA A 14 7.59 -3.94 0.39
N SER A 15 8.85 -3.50 0.46
CA SER A 15 9.21 -2.26 1.14
C SER A 15 8.69 -1.08 0.33
N THR A 16 8.04 -0.12 1.00
CA THR A 16 7.64 1.16 0.39
C THR A 16 8.80 2.15 0.26
N ARG A 17 10.01 1.75 0.69
CA ARG A 17 11.22 2.61 0.81
C ARG A 17 11.02 3.85 1.68
N ARG A 18 9.96 3.88 2.49
CA ARG A 18 9.72 4.92 3.51
C ARG A 18 10.00 4.37 4.90
N GLN A 19 10.56 5.23 5.74
CA GLN A 19 10.75 5.00 7.16
C GLN A 19 9.88 5.97 7.94
N TRP A 20 9.44 5.57 9.13
CA TRP A 20 8.62 6.41 9.99
C TRP A 20 8.92 6.11 11.45
N ASP A 21 8.71 7.11 12.31
CA ASP A 21 8.81 6.97 13.76
C ASP A 21 7.60 6.19 14.28
N ILE A 22 7.87 5.05 14.93
CA ILE A 22 6.83 4.17 15.49
C ILE A 22 5.99 4.87 16.56
N ASN A 23 6.53 5.85 17.27
CA ASN A 23 5.80 6.61 18.28
C ASN A 23 4.81 7.62 17.66
N ARG A 24 4.92 7.85 16.34
CA ARG A 24 4.05 8.73 15.56
C ARG A 24 3.22 7.93 14.55
N TRP A 25 3.03 6.64 14.79
CA TRP A 25 2.29 5.72 13.92
C TRP A 25 1.05 5.19 14.63
N ASP A 26 -0.09 5.28 13.96
CA ASP A 26 -1.30 4.58 14.38
C ASP A 26 -1.31 3.20 13.72
N GLN A 27 -1.00 2.16 14.49
CA GLN A 27 -0.99 0.78 13.98
C GLN A 27 -2.39 0.29 13.58
N LYS A 28 -3.45 0.79 14.23
CA LYS A 28 -4.83 0.37 13.94
C LYS A 28 -5.32 1.02 12.66
N GLU A 29 -5.05 2.31 12.49
CA GLU A 29 -5.48 3.09 11.33
C GLU A 29 -4.52 2.95 10.14
N GLY A 30 -3.29 2.46 10.36
CA GLY A 30 -2.29 2.34 9.31
C GLY A 30 -1.84 3.69 8.76
N LYS A 31 -1.75 4.73 9.59
CA LYS A 31 -1.38 6.10 9.19
C LYS A 31 -0.51 6.81 10.22
N ALA A 32 0.21 7.83 9.78
CA ALA A 32 0.97 8.68 10.68
C ALA A 32 0.06 9.64 11.45
N ILE A 33 0.41 9.92 12.72
CA ILE A 33 -0.34 10.78 13.63
C ILE A 33 0.36 12.14 13.76
N GLY A 34 -0.44 13.21 13.79
CA GLY A 34 0.00 14.58 14.05
C GLY A 34 -0.41 15.55 12.93
N THR A 35 0.05 16.79 13.04
CA THR A 35 -0.34 17.90 12.14
C THR A 35 0.81 18.47 11.31
N LYS A 36 2.03 17.98 11.53
CA LYS A 36 3.25 18.41 10.82
C LYS A 36 3.23 17.99 9.34
N GLU A 37 3.98 18.70 8.51
CA GLU A 37 3.99 18.51 7.07
C GLU A 37 4.54 17.12 6.65
N ASP A 38 5.50 16.57 7.40
CA ASP A 38 6.00 15.22 7.20
C ASP A 38 4.90 14.16 7.38
N VAL A 39 3.98 14.34 8.34
CA VAL A 39 2.81 13.49 8.56
C VAL A 39 1.88 13.53 7.36
N LYS A 40 1.53 14.75 6.91
CA LYS A 40 0.63 14.94 5.76
C LYS A 40 1.22 14.33 4.50
N THR A 41 2.51 14.57 4.26
CA THR A 41 3.23 14.02 3.10
C THR A 41 3.23 12.49 3.11
N LEU A 42 3.53 11.87 4.25
CA LEU A 42 3.51 10.41 4.35
C LEU A 42 2.08 9.86 4.15
N ASN A 43 1.08 10.45 4.80
CA ASN A 43 -0.30 9.99 4.67
C ASN A 43 -0.82 10.13 3.23
N ALA A 44 -0.51 11.24 2.55
CA ALA A 44 -0.85 11.42 1.13
C ALA A 44 -0.16 10.38 0.23
N PHE A 45 1.10 10.03 0.52
CA PHE A 45 1.80 8.95 -0.18
C PHE A 45 1.09 7.60 0.03
N LEU A 46 0.73 7.25 1.26
CA LEU A 46 0.04 5.99 1.58
C LEU A 46 -1.35 5.92 0.92
N GLU A 47 -2.08 7.04 0.92
CA GLU A 47 -3.38 7.16 0.25
C GLU A 47 -3.25 7.01 -1.27
N SER A 48 -2.26 7.66 -1.88
CA SER A 48 -1.96 7.52 -3.31
C SER A 48 -1.61 6.08 -3.67
N LEU A 49 -0.77 5.42 -2.87
CA LEU A 49 -0.39 4.02 -3.08
C LEU A 49 -1.61 3.08 -3.00
N THR A 50 -2.45 3.29 -1.99
CA THR A 50 -3.70 2.54 -1.79
C THR A 50 -4.66 2.73 -2.97
N THR A 51 -4.80 3.97 -3.43
CA THR A 51 -5.65 4.31 -4.58
C THR A 51 -5.17 3.61 -5.86
N LYS A 52 -3.87 3.69 -6.16
CA LYS A 52 -3.25 3.02 -7.32
C LYS A 52 -3.52 1.51 -7.31
N VAL A 53 -3.32 0.86 -6.17
CA VAL A 53 -3.55 -0.59 -6.03
C VAL A 53 -5.02 -0.95 -6.23
N ASN A 54 -5.93 -0.18 -5.64
CA ASN A 54 -7.37 -0.41 -5.79
C ASN A 54 -7.83 -0.22 -7.25
N SER A 55 -7.30 0.79 -7.94
CA SER A 55 -7.56 1.01 -9.36
C SER A 55 -7.04 -0.17 -10.20
N TYR A 56 -5.81 -0.63 -9.97
CA TYR A 56 -5.25 -1.77 -10.68
C TYR A 56 -6.02 -3.07 -10.42
N LYS A 57 -6.39 -3.34 -9.17
CA LYS A 57 -7.25 -4.48 -8.81
C LYS A 57 -8.60 -4.41 -9.54
N THR A 58 -9.22 -3.23 -9.59
CA THR A 58 -10.50 -3.02 -10.28
C THR A 58 -10.34 -3.25 -11.79
N GLU A 59 -9.24 -2.80 -12.38
CA GLU A 59 -8.93 -3.03 -13.79
C GLU A 59 -8.82 -4.53 -14.11
N LEU A 60 -8.06 -5.29 -13.32
CA LEU A 60 -7.93 -6.75 -13.49
C LEU A 60 -9.29 -7.44 -13.37
N PHE A 61 -10.09 -7.07 -12.37
CA PHE A 61 -11.43 -7.60 -12.18
C PHE A 61 -12.34 -7.34 -13.39
N ASN A 62 -12.36 -6.10 -13.90
CA ASN A 62 -13.16 -5.73 -15.06
C ASN A 62 -12.73 -6.45 -16.34
N LYS A 63 -11.46 -6.84 -16.43
CA LYS A 63 -10.92 -7.67 -17.52
C LYS A 63 -11.16 -9.16 -17.35
N GLY A 64 -11.77 -9.59 -16.23
CA GLY A 64 -11.92 -11.01 -15.88
C GLY A 64 -10.61 -11.72 -15.59
N ILE A 65 -9.54 -10.97 -15.29
CA ILE A 65 -8.22 -11.52 -14.95
C ILE A 65 -8.22 -11.84 -13.45
N PRO A 66 -7.95 -13.09 -13.04
CA PRO A 66 -7.78 -13.43 -11.64
C PRO A 66 -6.67 -12.60 -11.00
N VAL A 67 -6.91 -12.11 -9.79
CA VAL A 67 -5.94 -11.30 -9.04
C VAL A 67 -5.17 -12.23 -8.11
N SER A 68 -3.83 -12.22 -8.17
CA SER A 68 -2.97 -12.87 -7.17
C SER A 68 -2.20 -11.85 -6.33
N SER A 69 -1.63 -12.30 -5.20
CA SER A 69 -0.75 -11.45 -4.39
C SER A 69 0.56 -11.08 -5.12
N VAL A 70 0.99 -11.89 -6.09
CA VAL A 70 2.16 -11.61 -6.94
C VAL A 70 1.86 -10.45 -7.89
N ASP A 71 0.68 -10.43 -8.51
CA ASP A 71 0.28 -9.34 -9.43
C ASP A 71 0.29 -7.98 -8.71
N LEU A 72 -0.29 -7.93 -7.51
CA LEU A 72 -0.35 -6.70 -6.72
C LEU A 72 1.04 -6.23 -6.27
N ILE A 73 1.94 -7.14 -5.89
CA ILE A 73 3.32 -6.78 -5.52
C ILE A 73 4.14 -6.34 -6.73
N ASN A 74 4.01 -7.01 -7.87
CA ASN A 74 4.69 -6.59 -9.10
C ASN A 74 4.27 -5.19 -9.53
N PHE A 75 2.97 -4.90 -9.45
CA PHE A 75 2.45 -3.55 -9.68
C PHE A 75 3.10 -2.53 -8.74
N ILE A 76 3.10 -2.78 -7.42
CA ILE A 76 3.74 -1.89 -6.43
C ILE A 76 5.22 -1.65 -6.75
N MET A 77 5.97 -2.68 -7.11
CA MET A 77 7.41 -2.55 -7.39
C MET A 77 7.71 -1.62 -8.57
N VAL A 78 6.74 -1.44 -9.48
CA VAL A 78 6.86 -0.56 -10.66
C VAL A 78 6.35 0.86 -10.37
N VAL A 79 5.34 1.04 -9.52
CA VAL A 79 4.64 2.34 -9.37
C VAL A 79 5.04 3.20 -8.15
N GLN A 80 5.96 2.68 -7.32
CA GLN A 80 6.43 3.34 -6.09
C GLN A 80 7.63 4.27 -6.30
#